data_AF-A0A949R094-F1
#
_entry.id   AF-A0A949R094-F1
#
_cell.length_a   1.000
_cell.length_b   1.000
_cell.length_c   1.000
_cell.angle_alpha   90.00
_cell.angle_beta   90.00
_cell.angle_gamma   90.00
#
_symmetry.space_group_name_H-M   'P 1'
#
loop_
_entity.id
_entity.type
_entity.pdbx_description
1 polymer ?
#
loop_
_entity_poly.entity_id
_entity_poly.type
_entity_poly.pdbx_seq_one_letter_code
_entity_poly.pdbx_strand_id
1 'polypeptide(L)'
;MQNNKMSSTLEELGFDRRAYHLLKRASIHHVSSLIVRGRSGILNIKGMGMTTVNHIISVVAKHLGLPENEVFSEKTMQEALIYEEKPFDPLDAPITVLDLPLSTCNTLNSLGVFVMRDLLRLKAEVADGYGIEGLRKTETRRIYAELNLYLSRHNQPNMERKVLETATIPTVINLSTILAATIRDERTLRIIELRAGQLLTLEEIATKTGGVTRERIRQIIDQVNERIRENLNLLKIFCDFFEEIVEDIGRDIDPTSFVIESLVKKCKLYLPGEVLNATEEELRVLMIIIRLLVIYDKPWANEYLYSRWKNFVFLTCMAIPPIKGHDVVNQTLIDNKIKNKKLGYKELAHLILSKEKRPMHWSEVVDHAYRMKRRDSFNSAALYNALSGHPDVFVRVDAGTYALTEWGFNQVDTYPDIIASILKSSKKPLSADAIYHRVNEIRPVKQSTLIMSLDMHPRFYRSLEKTYGLRVWLPPREKQTLRTPEWRVEDSDSYKRLEQASRRGYDIENMIQEDLDDDHL
;
A
#
# COMPACT_ATOMS: atom_id res chain seq x y z
N MET A 1 16.67 24.77 -54.70
CA MET A 1 16.34 23.32 -54.72
C MET A 1 17.56 22.39 -54.60
N GLN A 2 18.81 22.84 -54.78
CA GLN A 2 20.02 22.03 -54.52
C GLN A 2 20.41 21.93 -53.03
N ASN A 3 19.99 22.90 -52.20
CA ASN A 3 20.48 23.03 -50.81
C ASN A 3 20.17 21.86 -49.85
N ASN A 4 19.21 20.98 -50.15
CA ASN A 4 18.89 19.83 -49.30
C ASN A 4 19.53 18.51 -49.79
N LYS A 5 20.15 18.52 -50.98
CA LYS A 5 20.74 17.32 -51.61
C LYS A 5 22.20 17.11 -51.23
N MET A 6 22.92 18.17 -50.88
CA MET A 6 24.32 18.12 -50.42
C MET A 6 24.46 17.55 -49.00
N SER A 7 23.45 17.73 -48.15
CA SER A 7 23.38 17.19 -46.79
C SER A 7 22.84 15.76 -46.70
N SER A 8 22.35 15.20 -47.81
CA SER A 8 21.78 13.84 -47.85
C SER A 8 22.79 12.79 -47.38
N THR A 9 22.29 11.81 -46.63
CA THR A 9 23.09 10.65 -46.22
C THR A 9 23.36 9.73 -47.40
N LEU A 10 24.52 9.07 -47.44
CA LEU A 10 24.84 8.13 -48.52
C LEU A 10 23.95 6.89 -48.55
N GLU A 11 23.17 6.62 -47.49
CA GLU A 11 22.20 5.52 -47.42
C GLU A 11 21.00 5.77 -48.34
N GLU A 12 20.61 7.02 -48.52
CA GLU A 12 19.47 7.43 -49.35
C GLU A 12 19.77 7.34 -50.85
N LEU A 13 21.05 7.29 -51.25
CA LEU A 13 21.49 7.34 -52.64
C LEU A 13 21.47 5.97 -53.35
N GLY A 14 21.18 4.88 -52.63
CA GLY A 14 20.97 3.56 -53.23
C GLY A 14 22.22 2.95 -53.89
N PHE A 15 23.42 3.21 -53.34
CA PHE A 15 24.66 2.60 -53.82
C PHE A 15 24.62 1.06 -53.72
N ASP A 16 25.39 0.39 -54.57
CA ASP A 16 25.63 -1.04 -54.38
C ASP A 16 26.33 -1.28 -53.03
N ARG A 17 26.05 -2.44 -52.41
CA ARG A 17 26.55 -2.77 -51.05
C ARG A 17 28.07 -2.59 -50.94
N ARG A 18 28.81 -2.86 -52.02
CA ARG A 18 30.26 -2.73 -52.04
C ARG A 18 30.72 -1.26 -52.00
N ALA A 19 30.18 -0.37 -52.84
CA ALA A 19 30.54 1.04 -52.78
C ALA A 19 30.16 1.67 -51.44
N TYR A 20 28.95 1.39 -50.95
CA TYR A 20 28.47 1.92 -49.67
C TYR A 20 29.39 1.52 -48.50
N HIS A 21 29.76 0.24 -48.38
CA HIS A 21 30.64 -0.21 -47.30
C HIS A 21 32.07 0.36 -47.40
N LEU A 22 32.59 0.54 -48.61
CA LEU A 22 33.92 1.14 -48.80
C LEU A 22 33.94 2.62 -48.42
N LEU A 23 32.91 3.38 -48.77
CA LEU A 23 32.74 4.79 -48.39
C LEU A 23 32.55 4.94 -46.88
N LYS A 24 31.72 4.08 -46.27
CA LYS A 24 31.51 4.05 -44.81
C LYS A 24 32.80 3.75 -44.04
N ARG A 25 33.62 2.81 -44.54
CA ARG A 25 34.93 2.49 -43.94
C ARG A 25 35.93 3.64 -44.04
N ALA A 26 35.78 4.51 -45.04
CA ALA A 26 36.58 5.72 -45.19
C ALA A 26 36.04 6.92 -44.39
N SER A 27 35.06 6.70 -43.52
CA SER A 27 34.35 7.73 -42.73
C SER A 27 33.65 8.78 -43.59
N ILE A 28 33.15 8.39 -44.76
CA ILE A 28 32.35 9.25 -45.64
C ILE A 28 30.90 8.83 -45.47
N HIS A 29 30.07 9.73 -44.93
CA HIS A 29 28.68 9.44 -44.57
C HIS A 29 27.66 10.33 -45.30
N HIS A 30 28.12 11.46 -45.84
CA HIS A 30 27.27 12.45 -46.53
C HIS A 30 27.79 12.76 -47.94
N VAL A 31 26.89 13.25 -48.80
CA VAL A 31 27.21 13.67 -50.17
C VAL A 31 28.23 14.81 -50.18
N SER A 32 28.10 15.79 -49.27
CA SER A 32 29.08 16.88 -49.11
C SER A 32 30.49 16.38 -48.85
N SER A 33 30.67 15.49 -47.86
CA SER A 33 31.97 14.89 -47.51
C SER A 33 32.58 14.08 -48.66
N LEU A 34 31.74 13.48 -49.51
CA LEU A 34 32.17 12.75 -50.69
C LEU A 34 32.72 13.71 -51.77
N ILE A 35 32.04 14.83 -52.00
CA ILE A 35 32.43 15.85 -52.99
C ILE A 35 33.72 16.54 -52.60
N VAL A 36 33.85 16.96 -51.33
CA VAL A 36 35.06 17.63 -50.80
C VAL A 36 36.30 16.75 -50.94
N ARG A 37 36.14 15.44 -50.73
CA ARG A 37 37.25 14.47 -50.87
C ARG A 37 37.74 14.31 -52.30
N GLY A 38 36.90 14.64 -53.28
CA GLY A 38 37.23 14.66 -54.69
C GLY A 38 37.50 13.29 -55.31
N ARG A 39 37.61 13.27 -56.65
CA ARG A 39 37.78 12.04 -57.42
C ARG A 39 39.04 11.26 -57.04
N SER A 40 40.16 11.96 -56.85
CA SER A 40 41.44 11.35 -56.49
C SER A 40 41.44 10.81 -55.05
N GLY A 41 40.82 11.52 -54.10
CA GLY A 41 40.71 11.08 -52.71
C GLY A 41 39.83 9.84 -52.54
N ILE A 42 38.78 9.71 -53.36
CA ILE A 42 37.93 8.52 -53.39
C ILE A 42 38.67 7.33 -54.01
N LEU A 43 39.40 7.53 -55.12
CA LEU A 43 40.18 6.47 -55.76
C LEU A 43 41.27 5.89 -54.85
N ASN A 44 41.81 6.69 -53.93
CA ASN A 44 42.82 6.27 -52.95
C ASN A 44 42.25 5.41 -51.81
N ILE A 45 40.94 5.21 -51.72
CA ILE A 45 40.34 4.32 -50.71
C ILE A 45 40.72 2.87 -51.03
N LYS A 46 41.37 2.19 -50.08
CA LYS A 46 41.82 0.79 -50.24
C LYS A 46 40.68 -0.10 -50.74
N GLY A 47 40.88 -0.80 -51.85
CA GLY A 47 39.88 -1.70 -52.43
C GLY A 47 38.80 -1.02 -53.30
N MET A 48 38.93 0.29 -53.54
CA MET A 48 38.09 1.04 -54.46
C MET A 48 38.68 1.01 -55.87
N GLY A 49 37.92 0.46 -56.83
CA GLY A 49 38.33 0.36 -58.23
C GLY A 49 37.70 1.46 -59.09
N MET A 50 38.31 1.76 -60.24
CA MET A 50 37.84 2.81 -61.15
C MET A 50 36.37 2.63 -61.59
N THR A 51 35.93 1.38 -61.78
CA THR A 51 34.54 1.06 -62.11
C THR A 51 33.57 1.43 -60.99
N THR A 52 33.94 1.17 -59.73
CA THR A 52 33.16 1.57 -58.55
C THR A 52 33.13 3.08 -58.38
N VAL A 53 34.26 3.77 -58.61
CA VAL A 53 34.32 5.23 -58.56
C VAL A 53 33.42 5.86 -59.62
N ASN A 54 33.44 5.37 -60.86
CA ASN A 54 32.58 5.87 -61.93
C ASN A 54 31.08 5.62 -61.60
N HIS A 55 30.76 4.47 -61.00
CA HIS A 55 29.39 4.21 -60.54
C HIS A 55 28.95 5.19 -59.44
N ILE A 56 29.82 5.46 -58.46
CA ILE A 56 29.57 6.46 -57.42
C ILE A 56 29.31 7.84 -58.04
N ILE A 57 30.14 8.25 -59.00
CA ILE A 57 30.01 9.53 -59.70
C ILE A 57 28.64 9.63 -60.40
N SER A 58 28.24 8.59 -61.12
CA SER A 58 26.96 8.55 -61.85
C SER A 58 25.74 8.65 -60.92
N VAL A 59 25.76 7.94 -59.80
CA VAL A 59 24.71 7.99 -58.76
C VAL A 59 24.64 9.39 -58.13
N VAL A 60 25.79 9.97 -57.77
CA VAL A 60 25.85 11.31 -57.14
C VAL A 60 25.46 12.41 -58.15
N ALA A 61 25.91 12.32 -59.40
CA ALA A 61 25.53 13.21 -60.50
C ALA A 61 24.00 13.24 -60.69
N LYS A 62 23.38 12.05 -60.75
CA LYS A 62 21.92 11.90 -60.84
C LYS A 62 21.21 12.51 -59.64
N HIS A 63 21.72 12.29 -58.42
CA HIS A 63 21.13 12.85 -57.20
C HIS A 63 21.15 14.37 -57.22
N LEU A 64 22.28 14.98 -57.56
CA LEU A 64 22.48 16.43 -57.58
C LEU A 64 21.85 17.12 -58.79
N GLY A 65 21.55 16.37 -59.86
CA GLY A 65 21.07 16.92 -61.13
C GLY A 65 22.17 17.63 -61.91
N LEU A 66 23.42 17.16 -61.78
CA LEU A 66 24.61 17.72 -62.42
C LEU A 66 25.19 16.72 -63.43
N PRO A 67 25.90 17.16 -64.48
CA PRO A 67 26.62 16.26 -65.35
C PRO A 67 27.83 15.65 -64.61
N GLU A 68 28.22 14.42 -64.95
CA GLU A 68 29.22 13.63 -64.20
C GLU A 68 30.60 14.31 -64.09
N ASN A 69 30.97 15.12 -65.08
CA ASN A 69 32.20 15.92 -65.11
C ASN A 69 32.18 17.11 -64.14
N GLU A 70 31.01 17.56 -63.69
CA GLU A 70 30.85 18.71 -62.80
C GLU A 70 30.68 18.32 -61.32
N VAL A 71 30.48 17.03 -61.00
CA VAL A 71 30.30 16.53 -59.63
C VAL A 71 31.46 16.93 -58.71
N PHE A 72 32.68 16.90 -59.23
CA PHE A 72 33.90 17.30 -58.51
C PHE A 72 34.53 18.56 -59.12
N SER A 73 33.71 19.45 -59.70
CA SER A 73 34.23 20.75 -60.14
C SER A 73 34.59 21.61 -58.93
N GLU A 74 35.50 22.58 -59.13
CA GLU A 74 35.92 23.51 -58.08
C GLU A 74 34.72 24.27 -57.48
N LYS A 75 33.74 24.64 -58.33
CA LYS A 75 32.49 25.25 -57.91
C LYS A 75 31.68 24.34 -56.98
N THR A 76 31.48 23.08 -57.35
CA THR A 76 30.70 22.10 -56.56
C THR A 76 31.40 21.77 -55.24
N MET A 77 32.73 21.73 -55.23
CA MET A 77 33.51 21.53 -54.01
C MET A 77 33.39 22.73 -53.05
N GLN A 78 33.43 23.96 -53.56
CA GLN A 78 33.21 25.17 -52.75
C GLN A 78 31.79 25.21 -52.18
N GLU A 79 30.78 24.80 -52.95
CA GLU A 79 29.41 24.67 -52.47
C GLU A 79 29.28 23.58 -51.40
N ALA A 80 29.99 22.45 -51.55
CA ALA A 80 29.98 21.36 -50.57
C ALA A 80 30.67 21.71 -49.25
N LEU A 81 31.72 22.54 -49.28
CA LEU A 81 32.44 23.05 -48.10
C LEU A 81 31.52 23.84 -47.15
N ILE A 82 30.51 24.53 -47.66
CA ILE A 82 29.52 25.28 -46.86
C ILE A 82 28.70 24.33 -45.95
N TYR A 83 28.54 23.06 -46.36
CA TYR A 83 27.82 22.03 -45.60
C TYR A 83 28.72 21.21 -44.67
N GLU A 84 30.02 21.51 -44.63
CA GLU A 84 30.99 20.83 -43.77
C GLU A 84 31.11 21.44 -42.37
N GLU A 85 30.31 22.47 -42.04
CA GLU A 85 30.24 23.02 -40.69
C GLU A 85 29.34 22.18 -39.76
N LYS A 86 29.82 20.98 -39.43
CA LYS A 86 29.87 20.53 -38.02
C LYS A 86 31.17 19.73 -37.85
N PRO A 87 32.13 20.19 -37.05
CA PRO A 87 33.30 19.38 -36.73
C PRO A 87 32.84 18.07 -36.08
N PHE A 88 33.26 16.94 -36.63
CA PHE A 88 33.03 15.63 -36.04
C PHE A 88 33.72 15.59 -34.68
N ASP A 89 32.95 15.63 -33.59
CA ASP A 89 33.48 15.45 -32.24
C ASP A 89 33.96 14.00 -32.11
N PRO A 90 35.27 13.74 -31.84
CA PRO A 90 35.78 12.39 -31.61
C PRO A 90 35.02 11.61 -30.52
N LEU A 91 34.31 12.31 -29.61
CA LEU A 91 33.47 11.68 -28.60
C LEU A 91 32.15 11.12 -29.13
N ASP A 92 31.67 11.61 -30.28
CA ASP A 92 30.45 11.13 -30.93
C ASP A 92 30.74 10.01 -31.94
N ALA A 93 31.99 9.57 -32.04
CA ALA A 93 32.38 8.40 -32.83
C ALA A 93 31.75 7.12 -32.26
N PRO A 94 31.24 6.21 -33.11
CA PRO A 94 30.65 4.97 -32.65
C PRO A 94 31.71 4.03 -32.06
N ILE A 95 31.34 3.22 -31.07
CA ILE A 95 32.26 2.26 -30.42
C ILE A 95 32.79 1.19 -31.39
N THR A 96 32.15 1.01 -32.54
CA THR A 96 32.61 0.12 -33.62
C THR A 96 33.93 0.55 -34.25
N VAL A 97 34.39 1.77 -33.97
CA VAL A 97 35.72 2.26 -34.36
C VAL A 97 36.83 1.62 -33.51
N LEU A 98 36.52 1.12 -32.31
CA LEU A 98 37.46 0.38 -31.46
C LEU A 98 37.64 -1.05 -32.00
N ASP A 99 38.86 -1.59 -31.92
CA ASP A 99 39.17 -2.97 -32.36
C ASP A 99 38.71 -4.02 -31.33
N LEU A 100 37.40 -4.05 -31.10
CA LEU A 100 36.73 -4.91 -30.14
C LEU A 100 36.00 -6.07 -30.82
N PRO A 101 35.93 -7.25 -30.17
CA PRO A 101 35.11 -8.36 -30.65
C PRO A 101 33.63 -7.95 -30.81
N LEU A 102 32.97 -8.47 -31.83
CA LEU A 102 31.55 -8.16 -32.11
C LEU A 102 30.63 -8.49 -30.93
N SER A 103 30.93 -9.56 -30.18
CA SER A 103 30.23 -9.90 -28.94
C SER A 103 30.35 -8.79 -27.89
N THR A 104 31.54 -8.23 -27.72
CA THR A 104 31.81 -7.14 -26.78
C THR A 104 31.10 -5.85 -27.20
N CYS A 105 31.12 -5.51 -28.48
CA CYS A 105 30.35 -4.36 -29.00
C CYS A 105 28.85 -4.56 -28.81
N ASN A 106 28.32 -5.77 -29.02
CA ASN A 106 26.91 -6.06 -28.81
C ASN A 106 26.51 -5.96 -27.34
N THR A 107 27.37 -6.42 -26.42
CA THR A 107 27.15 -6.24 -24.99
C THR A 107 27.18 -4.77 -24.59
N LEU A 108 28.14 -3.99 -25.09
CA LEU A 108 28.20 -2.54 -24.85
C LEU A 108 26.96 -1.81 -25.41
N ASN A 109 26.54 -2.15 -26.63
CA ASN A 109 25.30 -1.62 -27.22
C ASN A 109 24.08 -2.00 -26.37
N SER A 110 24.04 -3.21 -25.80
CA SER A 110 22.95 -3.63 -24.90
C SER A 110 22.95 -2.89 -23.56
N LEU A 111 24.09 -2.32 -23.17
CA LEU A 111 24.25 -1.44 -22.01
C LEU A 111 24.01 0.05 -22.36
N GLY A 112 23.55 0.34 -23.57
CA GLY A 112 23.31 1.71 -24.03
C GLY A 112 24.57 2.48 -24.41
N VAL A 113 25.70 1.79 -24.57
CA VAL A 113 26.98 2.40 -24.96
C VAL A 113 27.13 2.27 -26.47
N PHE A 114 26.89 3.37 -27.19
CA PHE A 114 26.94 3.38 -28.67
C PHE A 114 28.09 4.23 -29.21
N VAL A 115 28.46 5.29 -28.48
CA VAL A 115 29.55 6.20 -28.86
C VAL A 115 30.63 6.30 -27.79
N MET A 116 31.79 6.87 -28.14
CA MET A 116 32.95 7.00 -27.22
C MET A 116 32.59 7.78 -25.95
N ARG A 117 31.69 8.77 -26.04
CA ARG A 117 31.15 9.52 -24.89
C ARG A 117 30.45 8.63 -23.87
N ASP A 118 29.62 7.70 -24.33
CA ASP A 118 28.90 6.76 -23.46
C ASP A 118 29.88 5.82 -22.78
N LEU A 119 30.91 5.39 -23.51
CA LEU A 119 31.92 4.48 -22.99
C LEU A 119 32.79 5.14 -21.91
N LEU A 120 33.09 6.43 -22.06
CA LEU A 120 33.81 7.22 -21.05
C LEU A 120 32.96 7.45 -19.79
N ARG A 121 31.66 7.66 -19.95
CA ARG A 121 30.72 7.72 -18.81
C ARG A 121 30.67 6.40 -18.06
N LEU A 122 30.54 5.28 -18.78
CA LEU A 122 30.56 3.95 -18.18
C LEU A 122 31.88 3.69 -17.43
N LYS A 123 33.03 4.14 -17.97
CA LYS A 123 34.33 4.05 -17.29
C LYS A 123 34.37 4.86 -15.99
N ALA A 124 33.72 6.02 -15.96
CA ALA A 124 33.65 6.87 -14.77
C ALA A 124 32.72 6.32 -13.68
N GLU A 125 31.58 5.75 -14.07
CA GLU A 125 30.60 5.13 -13.16
C GLU A 125 31.13 3.87 -12.48
N VAL A 126 32.01 3.13 -13.17
CA VAL A 126 32.63 1.88 -12.69
C VAL A 126 33.90 2.16 -11.87
N ALA A 127 34.01 3.36 -11.27
CA ALA A 127 35.11 3.72 -10.39
C ALA A 127 35.35 2.62 -9.33
N ASP A 128 36.61 2.18 -9.21
CA ASP A 128 37.10 1.16 -8.27
C ASP A 128 37.03 -0.33 -8.68
N GLY A 129 37.16 -0.64 -9.97
CA GLY A 129 37.66 -1.95 -10.39
C GLY A 129 36.66 -3.11 -10.32
N TYR A 130 35.37 -2.79 -10.17
CA TYR A 130 34.29 -3.70 -10.54
C TYR A 130 34.22 -3.83 -12.07
N GLY A 131 33.86 -5.00 -12.57
CA GLY A 131 33.76 -5.22 -14.02
C GLY A 131 32.55 -4.50 -14.60
N ILE A 132 32.55 -4.30 -15.93
CA ILE A 132 31.32 -3.94 -16.65
C ILE A 132 30.40 -5.17 -16.60
N GLU A 133 29.16 -5.00 -16.15
CA GLU A 133 28.20 -6.11 -16.01
C GLU A 133 28.00 -6.82 -17.35
N GLY A 134 28.09 -8.16 -17.37
CA GLY A 134 28.02 -8.96 -18.60
C GLY A 134 29.34 -9.10 -19.38
N LEU A 135 30.45 -8.47 -18.94
CA LEU A 135 31.77 -8.60 -19.55
C LEU A 135 32.81 -9.15 -18.57
N ARG A 136 33.71 -10.02 -19.05
CA ARG A 136 34.81 -10.53 -18.22
C ARG A 136 35.82 -9.41 -17.94
N LYS A 137 36.52 -9.48 -16.79
CA LYS A 137 37.58 -8.52 -16.42
C LYS A 137 38.64 -8.33 -17.51
N THR A 138 38.94 -9.36 -18.29
CA THR A 138 39.87 -9.31 -19.43
C THR A 138 39.33 -8.52 -20.61
N GLU A 139 38.02 -8.59 -20.86
CA GLU A 139 37.33 -7.85 -21.93
C GLU A 139 37.19 -6.38 -21.54
N THR A 140 36.84 -6.09 -20.29
CA THR A 140 36.83 -4.73 -19.74
C THR A 140 38.20 -4.04 -19.85
N ARG A 141 39.30 -4.75 -19.54
CA ARG A 141 40.66 -4.23 -19.73
C ARG A 141 40.98 -3.94 -21.20
N ARG A 142 40.54 -4.82 -22.12
CA ARG A 142 40.73 -4.62 -23.56
C ARG A 142 39.95 -3.40 -24.07
N ILE A 143 38.71 -3.22 -23.61
CA ILE A 143 37.89 -2.04 -23.92
C ILE A 143 38.60 -0.76 -23.50
N TYR A 144 39.10 -0.70 -22.26
CA TYR A 144 39.79 0.49 -21.77
C TYR A 144 41.14 0.73 -22.45
N ALA A 145 41.87 -0.32 -22.83
CA ALA A 145 43.10 -0.20 -23.59
C ALA A 145 42.85 0.40 -24.99
N GLU A 146 41.87 -0.12 -25.73
CA GLU A 146 41.48 0.40 -27.05
C GLU A 146 40.93 1.84 -26.96
N LEU A 147 40.12 2.15 -25.93
CA LEU A 147 39.62 3.50 -25.68
C LEU A 147 40.78 4.48 -25.42
N ASN A 148 41.75 4.12 -24.58
CA ASN A 148 42.90 4.98 -24.29
C ASN A 148 43.78 5.18 -25.55
N LEU A 149 43.95 4.14 -26.38
CA LEU A 149 44.66 4.25 -27.67
C LEU A 149 43.93 5.18 -28.64
N TYR A 150 42.60 5.09 -28.71
CA TYR A 150 41.77 5.98 -29.51
C TYR A 150 41.90 7.45 -29.06
N LEU A 151 41.76 7.72 -27.76
CA LEU A 151 41.87 9.07 -27.20
C LEU A 151 43.27 9.68 -27.38
N SER A 152 44.32 8.85 -27.30
CA SER A 152 45.70 9.26 -27.53
C SER A 152 45.94 9.66 -28.99
N ARG A 153 45.35 8.93 -29.96
CA ARG A 153 45.45 9.25 -31.39
C ARG A 153 44.73 10.53 -31.78
N HIS A 154 43.67 10.88 -31.06
CA HIS A 154 42.89 12.09 -31.29
C HIS A 154 43.34 13.28 -30.41
N ASN A 155 44.49 13.17 -29.74
CA ASN A 155 45.19 14.23 -28.99
C ASN A 155 44.34 14.91 -27.90
N GLN A 156 43.53 14.13 -27.18
CA GLN A 156 42.51 14.62 -26.23
C GLN A 156 42.64 14.05 -24.79
N PRO A 157 43.84 14.01 -24.17
CA PRO A 157 43.98 13.46 -22.80
C PRO A 157 43.32 14.34 -21.71
N ASN A 158 43.14 15.64 -21.95
CA ASN A 158 42.51 16.56 -20.99
C ASN A 158 40.97 16.59 -21.07
N MET A 159 40.35 15.84 -21.99
CA MET A 159 38.88 15.79 -22.10
C MET A 159 38.21 14.84 -21.12
N GLU A 160 38.90 13.81 -20.59
CA GLU A 160 38.35 12.99 -19.49
C GLU A 160 37.97 13.88 -18.29
N ARG A 161 38.88 14.78 -17.87
CA ARG A 161 38.58 15.77 -16.81
C ARG A 161 37.48 16.74 -17.18
N LYS A 162 37.48 17.24 -18.43
CA LYS A 162 36.49 18.23 -18.88
C LYS A 162 35.08 17.64 -18.96
N VAL A 163 34.93 16.39 -19.44
CA VAL A 163 33.65 15.65 -19.50
C VAL A 163 33.13 15.33 -18.08
N LEU A 164 34.03 15.03 -17.13
CA LEU A 164 33.69 14.82 -15.72
C LEU A 164 33.26 16.13 -15.03
N GLU A 165 33.83 17.28 -15.40
CA GLU A 165 33.55 18.59 -14.78
C GLU A 165 32.35 19.33 -15.41
N THR A 166 32.03 19.12 -16.70
CA THR A 166 30.93 19.83 -17.40
C THR A 166 29.64 19.00 -17.56
N ALA A 167 29.50 17.86 -16.90
CA ALA A 167 28.29 17.04 -16.99
C ALA A 167 27.12 17.67 -16.22
N THR A 168 26.42 18.61 -16.84
CA THR A 168 25.03 18.91 -16.49
C THR A 168 24.15 17.76 -17.04
N ILE A 169 23.49 17.02 -16.15
CA ILE A 169 22.49 15.98 -16.47
C ILE A 169 21.39 16.62 -17.33
N PRO A 170 21.06 16.05 -18.51
CA PRO A 170 19.76 15.36 -18.59
C PRO A 170 19.74 14.19 -19.60
N THR A 171 19.63 12.97 -19.12
CA THR A 171 18.96 11.89 -19.88
C THR A 171 17.63 11.67 -19.18
N VAL A 172 16.58 12.34 -19.65
CA VAL A 172 15.21 12.10 -19.16
C VAL A 172 14.89 10.62 -19.35
N ILE A 173 14.69 9.88 -18.26
CA ILE A 173 14.32 8.48 -18.30
C ILE A 173 12.81 8.41 -18.49
N ASN A 174 12.37 7.85 -19.62
CA ASN A 174 10.95 7.76 -19.97
C ASN A 174 10.39 6.38 -19.59
N LEU A 175 9.34 6.36 -18.77
CA LEU A 175 8.67 5.12 -18.37
C LEU A 175 8.06 4.39 -19.58
N SER A 176 7.59 5.14 -20.58
CA SER A 176 7.06 4.59 -21.84
C SER A 176 8.01 3.61 -22.53
N THR A 177 9.32 3.89 -22.55
CA THR A 177 10.32 3.01 -23.18
C THR A 177 10.46 1.70 -22.42
N ILE A 178 10.40 1.75 -21.09
CA ILE A 178 10.47 0.58 -20.21
C ILE A 178 9.20 -0.28 -20.32
N LEU A 179 8.04 0.38 -20.37
CA LEU A 179 6.75 -0.29 -20.51
C LEU A 179 6.58 -0.95 -21.89
N ALA A 180 7.08 -0.34 -22.97
CA ALA A 180 7.06 -0.93 -24.29
C ALA A 180 7.89 -2.24 -24.37
N ALA A 181 8.96 -2.36 -23.58
CA ALA A 181 9.77 -3.58 -23.51
C ALA A 181 9.07 -4.71 -22.72
N THR A 182 8.21 -4.37 -21.76
CA THR A 182 7.51 -5.34 -20.91
C THR A 182 6.16 -5.77 -21.51
N ILE A 183 5.34 -4.82 -21.95
CA ILE A 183 3.99 -5.03 -22.48
C ILE A 183 3.98 -4.69 -23.97
N ARG A 184 3.76 -5.72 -24.80
CA ARG A 184 3.92 -5.60 -26.27
C ARG A 184 2.68 -5.11 -27.01
N ASP A 185 1.50 -5.35 -26.45
CA ASP A 185 0.23 -5.13 -27.13
C ASP A 185 -0.91 -4.82 -26.16
N GLU A 186 -1.89 -4.09 -26.68
CA GLU A 186 -3.06 -3.61 -25.92
C GLU A 186 -3.89 -4.76 -25.33
N ARG A 187 -3.93 -5.92 -25.99
CA ARG A 187 -4.62 -7.10 -25.46
C ARG A 187 -3.93 -7.66 -24.21
N THR A 188 -2.60 -7.71 -24.21
CA THR A 188 -1.84 -8.11 -23.01
C THR A 188 -2.05 -7.12 -21.88
N LEU A 189 -2.02 -5.82 -22.17
CA LEU A 189 -2.35 -4.77 -21.19
C LEU A 189 -3.74 -4.99 -20.58
N ARG A 190 -4.75 -5.24 -21.43
CA ARG A 190 -6.11 -5.50 -20.97
C ARG A 190 -6.21 -6.71 -20.03
N ILE A 191 -5.47 -7.78 -20.32
CA ILE A 191 -5.45 -8.98 -19.48
C ILE A 191 -4.86 -8.67 -18.09
N ILE A 192 -3.72 -7.97 -18.04
CA ILE A 192 -3.09 -7.63 -16.74
C ILE A 192 -3.94 -6.64 -15.95
N GLU A 193 -4.64 -5.71 -16.60
CA GLU A 193 -5.59 -4.81 -15.94
C GLU A 193 -6.75 -5.56 -15.30
N LEU A 194 -7.34 -6.51 -16.02
CA LEU A 194 -8.41 -7.34 -15.48
C LEU A 194 -7.90 -8.20 -14.31
N ARG A 195 -6.67 -8.70 -14.38
CA ARG A 195 -6.08 -9.54 -13.34
C ARG A 195 -5.64 -8.78 -12.10
N ALA A 196 -4.90 -7.69 -12.25
CA ALA A 196 -4.25 -6.99 -11.15
C ALA A 196 -4.94 -5.67 -10.78
N GLY A 197 -5.62 -5.01 -11.72
CA GLY A 197 -6.45 -3.84 -11.47
C GLY A 197 -7.83 -4.23 -10.89
N GLN A 198 -8.55 -5.14 -11.57
CA GLN A 198 -9.91 -5.55 -11.15
C GLN A 198 -9.95 -6.83 -10.29
N LEU A 199 -8.83 -7.52 -10.12
CA LEU A 199 -8.70 -8.77 -9.34
C LEU A 199 -9.58 -9.93 -9.83
N LEU A 200 -9.86 -10.00 -11.13
CA LEU A 200 -10.61 -11.10 -11.71
C LEU A 200 -9.78 -12.40 -11.73
N THR A 201 -10.48 -13.52 -11.60
CA THR A 201 -9.94 -14.86 -11.82
C THR A 201 -9.60 -15.09 -13.29
N LEU A 202 -8.73 -16.05 -13.57
CA LEU A 202 -8.36 -16.39 -14.95
C LEU A 202 -9.57 -16.87 -15.78
N GLU A 203 -10.58 -17.44 -15.13
CA GLU A 203 -11.83 -17.89 -15.77
C GLU A 203 -12.71 -16.69 -16.13
N GLU A 204 -12.91 -15.75 -15.20
CA GLU A 204 -13.66 -14.52 -15.48
C GLU A 204 -12.99 -13.68 -16.58
N ILE A 205 -11.66 -13.65 -16.63
CA ILE A 205 -10.92 -12.98 -17.72
C ILE A 205 -11.15 -13.70 -19.05
N ALA A 206 -11.17 -15.03 -19.08
CA ALA A 206 -11.47 -15.80 -20.29
C ALA A 206 -12.85 -15.47 -20.83
N THR A 207 -13.86 -15.41 -19.95
CA THR A 207 -15.22 -15.04 -20.30
C THR A 207 -15.33 -13.60 -20.80
N LYS A 208 -14.69 -12.64 -20.11
CA LYS A 208 -14.74 -11.22 -20.51
C LYS A 208 -14.00 -10.91 -21.81
N THR A 209 -12.85 -11.55 -22.04
CA THR A 209 -12.01 -11.27 -23.21
C THR A 209 -12.58 -11.92 -24.47
N GLY A 210 -13.22 -13.08 -24.33
CA GLY A 210 -13.71 -13.88 -25.45
C GLY A 210 -12.58 -14.49 -26.28
N GLY A 211 -12.77 -15.72 -26.76
CA GLY A 211 -11.83 -16.36 -27.69
C GLY A 211 -10.44 -16.68 -27.11
N VAL A 212 -10.28 -16.73 -25.79
CA VAL A 212 -9.04 -17.13 -25.10
C VAL A 212 -9.35 -18.08 -23.96
N THR A 213 -8.62 -19.19 -23.86
CA THR A 213 -8.78 -20.14 -22.75
C THR A 213 -8.10 -19.62 -21.48
N ARG A 214 -8.54 -20.09 -20.31
CA ARG A 214 -7.90 -19.85 -19.00
C ARG A 214 -6.39 -20.12 -19.05
N GLU A 215 -6.00 -21.23 -19.67
CA GLU A 215 -4.59 -21.63 -19.79
C GLU A 215 -3.80 -20.67 -20.68
N ARG A 216 -4.40 -20.18 -21.77
CA ARG A 216 -3.74 -19.19 -22.62
C ARG A 216 -3.53 -17.86 -21.89
N ILE A 217 -4.46 -17.45 -21.03
CA ILE A 217 -4.29 -16.27 -20.17
C ILE A 217 -3.14 -16.47 -19.19
N ARG A 218 -3.05 -17.63 -18.54
CA ARG A 218 -1.93 -17.97 -17.65
C ARG A 218 -0.58 -17.83 -18.35
N GLN A 219 -0.47 -18.40 -19.55
CA GLN A 219 0.75 -18.31 -20.38
C GLN A 219 1.12 -16.86 -20.73
N ILE A 220 0.13 -16.03 -21.09
CA ILE A 220 0.38 -14.59 -21.37
C ILE A 220 0.93 -13.90 -20.13
N ILE A 221 0.36 -14.15 -18.95
CA ILE A 221 0.82 -13.54 -17.71
C ILE A 221 2.22 -14.04 -17.32
N ASP A 222 2.51 -15.33 -17.48
CA ASP A 222 3.86 -15.87 -17.25
C ASP A 222 4.89 -15.23 -18.20
N GLN A 223 4.55 -15.01 -19.47
CA GLN A 223 5.41 -14.28 -20.42
C GLN A 223 5.64 -12.82 -20.02
N VAL A 224 4.62 -12.14 -19.50
CA VAL A 224 4.75 -10.78 -18.97
C VAL A 224 5.68 -10.76 -17.75
N ASN A 225 5.52 -11.70 -16.82
CA ASN A 225 6.38 -11.80 -15.64
C ASN A 225 7.86 -12.01 -16.00
N GLU A 226 8.18 -12.87 -16.97
CA GLU A 226 9.57 -13.04 -17.42
C GLU A 226 10.14 -11.78 -18.07
N ARG A 227 9.35 -11.04 -18.85
CA ARG A 227 9.80 -9.74 -19.39
C ARG A 227 9.98 -8.68 -18.32
N ILE A 228 9.12 -8.65 -17.30
CA ILE A 228 9.30 -7.76 -16.16
C ILE A 228 10.61 -8.11 -15.45
N ARG A 229 10.90 -9.39 -15.25
CA ARG A 229 12.17 -9.85 -14.66
C ARG A 229 13.38 -9.37 -15.46
N GLU A 230 13.36 -9.50 -16.78
CA GLU A 230 14.43 -9.05 -17.68
C GLU A 230 14.64 -7.52 -17.61
N ASN A 231 13.59 -6.75 -17.34
CA ASN A 231 13.61 -5.28 -17.32
C ASN A 231 13.49 -4.69 -15.90
N LEU A 232 13.63 -5.51 -14.85
CA LEU A 232 13.36 -5.08 -13.47
C LEU A 232 14.30 -3.98 -13.02
N ASN A 233 15.55 -4.02 -13.49
CA ASN A 233 16.57 -3.01 -13.20
C ASN A 233 16.19 -1.61 -13.72
N LEU A 234 15.42 -1.51 -14.81
CA LEU A 234 14.94 -0.24 -15.34
C LEU A 234 13.71 0.26 -14.56
N LEU A 235 12.80 -0.65 -14.20
CA LEU A 235 11.65 -0.32 -13.35
C LEU A 235 12.07 0.15 -11.95
N LYS A 236 13.19 -0.37 -11.45
CA LYS A 236 13.76 -0.01 -10.15
C LYS A 236 13.95 1.49 -9.98
N ILE A 237 14.33 2.23 -11.02
CA ILE A 237 14.58 3.67 -10.92
C ILE A 237 13.30 4.42 -10.50
N PHE A 238 12.16 4.05 -11.10
CA PHE A 238 10.87 4.64 -10.76
C PHE A 238 10.38 4.18 -9.38
N CYS A 239 10.52 2.88 -9.07
CA CYS A 239 10.09 2.35 -7.78
C CYS A 239 10.92 2.89 -6.61
N ASP A 240 12.24 3.05 -6.77
CA ASP A 240 13.13 3.64 -5.77
C ASP A 240 12.75 5.09 -5.50
N PHE A 241 12.51 5.87 -6.57
CA PHE A 241 12.04 7.24 -6.44
C PHE A 241 10.72 7.32 -5.65
N PHE A 242 9.71 6.52 -6.03
CA PHE A 242 8.43 6.55 -5.33
C PHE A 242 8.48 6.02 -3.90
N GLU A 243 9.37 5.07 -3.60
CA GLU A 243 9.60 4.61 -2.23
C GLU A 243 10.15 5.75 -1.35
N GLU A 244 11.06 6.57 -1.88
CA GLU A 244 11.65 7.69 -1.14
C GLU A 244 10.61 8.76 -0.78
N ILE A 245 9.69 9.06 -1.69
CA ILE A 245 8.67 10.11 -1.51
C ILE A 245 7.29 9.58 -1.07
N VAL A 246 7.19 8.29 -0.73
CA VAL A 246 5.91 7.62 -0.45
C VAL A 246 5.16 8.25 0.72
N GLU A 247 5.88 8.75 1.73
CA GLU A 247 5.28 9.39 2.91
C GLU A 247 4.57 10.71 2.52
N ASP A 248 5.17 11.49 1.63
CA ASP A 248 4.58 12.73 1.13
C ASP A 248 3.43 12.48 0.14
N ILE A 249 3.52 11.43 -0.67
CA ILE A 249 2.40 10.98 -1.52
C ILE A 249 1.22 10.52 -0.65
N GLY A 250 1.53 9.74 0.39
CA GLY A 250 0.57 9.16 1.33
C GLY A 250 -0.07 10.17 2.27
N ARG A 251 0.58 11.33 2.51
CA ARG A 251 0.01 12.43 3.31
C ARG A 251 -1.33 12.84 2.67
N ASP A 252 -2.41 12.70 3.43
CA ASP A 252 -3.81 12.97 3.03
C ASP A 252 -4.48 11.91 2.13
N ILE A 253 -3.91 10.72 1.95
CA ILE A 253 -4.66 9.57 1.42
C ILE A 253 -5.29 8.85 2.61
N ASP A 254 -6.62 8.74 2.65
CA ASP A 254 -7.26 7.74 3.52
C ASP A 254 -6.91 6.35 2.96
N PRO A 255 -6.07 5.55 3.65
CA PRO A 255 -5.62 4.27 3.14
C PRO A 255 -6.77 3.30 2.86
N THR A 256 -7.96 3.54 3.40
CA THR A 256 -9.09 2.60 3.32
C THR A 256 -10.10 2.90 2.22
N SER A 257 -10.02 4.07 1.56
CA SER A 257 -11.06 4.53 0.65
C SER A 257 -10.58 5.05 -0.70
N PHE A 258 -9.28 4.99 -0.99
CA PHE A 258 -8.73 5.55 -2.23
C PHE A 258 -8.63 4.54 -3.37
N VAL A 259 -8.74 5.05 -4.61
CA VAL A 259 -8.56 4.29 -5.85
C VAL A 259 -7.18 4.54 -6.45
N ILE A 260 -6.74 3.66 -7.34
CA ILE A 260 -5.40 3.72 -7.95
C ILE A 260 -5.18 5.03 -8.74
N GLU A 261 -6.23 5.57 -9.36
CA GLU A 261 -6.19 6.82 -10.12
C GLU A 261 -5.87 8.04 -9.24
N SER A 262 -6.33 8.04 -7.99
CA SER A 262 -5.99 9.09 -7.03
C SER A 262 -4.50 9.05 -6.68
N LEU A 263 -3.94 7.84 -6.55
CA LEU A 263 -2.51 7.65 -6.31
C LEU A 263 -1.67 8.08 -7.51
N VAL A 264 -2.09 7.70 -8.73
CA VAL A 264 -1.44 8.09 -9.98
C VAL A 264 -1.31 9.61 -10.11
N LYS A 265 -2.39 10.35 -9.84
CA LYS A 265 -2.37 11.83 -9.90
C LYS A 265 -1.38 12.43 -8.91
N LYS A 266 -1.30 11.89 -7.70
CA LYS A 266 -0.30 12.33 -6.72
C LYS A 266 1.12 11.99 -7.18
N CYS A 267 1.38 10.75 -7.58
CA CYS A 267 2.68 10.35 -8.12
C CYS A 267 3.13 11.23 -9.28
N LYS A 268 2.22 11.61 -10.19
CA LYS A 268 2.51 12.51 -11.31
C LYS A 268 2.92 13.91 -10.86
N LEU A 269 2.30 14.43 -9.80
CA LEU A 269 2.61 15.76 -9.26
C LEU A 269 4.04 15.86 -8.73
N TYR A 270 4.53 14.80 -8.08
CA TYR A 270 5.86 14.76 -7.50
C TYR A 270 6.97 14.33 -8.48
N LEU A 271 6.62 13.85 -9.68
CA LEU A 271 7.59 13.33 -10.62
C LEU A 271 8.49 14.46 -11.20
N PRO A 272 9.82 14.37 -11.07
CA PRO A 272 10.73 15.38 -11.60
C PRO A 272 10.87 15.22 -13.12
N GLY A 273 10.00 15.89 -13.89
CA GLY A 273 9.89 15.74 -15.34
C GLY A 273 11.19 15.98 -16.15
N GLU A 274 12.17 16.65 -15.55
CA GLU A 274 13.51 16.88 -16.12
C GLU A 274 14.44 15.66 -16.03
N VAL A 275 14.11 14.68 -15.17
CA VAL A 275 14.93 13.48 -14.91
C VAL A 275 14.12 12.21 -15.13
N LEU A 276 12.88 12.15 -14.62
CA LEU A 276 11.95 11.03 -14.79
C LEU A 276 10.68 11.54 -15.47
N ASN A 277 10.34 10.96 -16.60
CA ASN A 277 9.12 11.33 -17.33
C ASN A 277 8.20 10.12 -17.47
N ALA A 278 6.94 10.34 -17.12
CA ALA A 278 5.88 9.36 -17.26
C ALA A 278 4.52 10.05 -17.41
N THR A 279 3.63 9.49 -18.22
CA THR A 279 2.21 9.90 -18.25
C THR A 279 1.44 9.30 -17.09
N GLU A 280 0.25 9.82 -16.77
CA GLU A 280 -0.63 9.21 -15.75
C GLU A 280 -0.95 7.75 -16.10
N GLU A 281 -1.16 7.47 -17.38
CA GLU A 281 -1.44 6.13 -17.88
C GLU A 281 -0.25 5.18 -17.67
N GLU A 282 0.97 5.63 -17.94
CA GLU A 282 2.18 4.83 -17.70
C GLU A 282 2.39 4.54 -16.21
N LEU A 283 2.14 5.52 -15.34
CA LEU A 283 2.20 5.32 -13.89
C LEU A 283 1.14 4.34 -13.41
N ARG A 284 -0.08 4.39 -13.98
CA ARG A 284 -1.13 3.40 -13.69
C ARG A 284 -0.67 2.00 -14.06
N VAL A 285 -0.06 1.82 -15.24
CA VAL A 285 0.49 0.54 -15.69
C VAL A 285 1.60 0.05 -14.77
N LEU A 286 2.51 0.91 -14.32
CA LEU A 286 3.56 0.57 -13.35
C LEU A 286 2.96 0.01 -12.05
N MET A 287 1.93 0.66 -11.51
CA MET A 287 1.25 0.18 -10.28
C MET A 287 0.53 -1.16 -10.52
N ILE A 288 -0.05 -1.36 -11.70
CA ILE A 288 -0.65 -2.65 -12.09
C ILE A 288 0.41 -3.75 -12.18
N ILE A 289 1.60 -3.45 -12.70
CA ILE A 289 2.75 -4.37 -12.72
C ILE A 289 3.14 -4.76 -11.29
N ILE A 290 3.30 -3.80 -10.38
CA ILE A 290 3.64 -4.07 -8.98
C ILE A 290 2.59 -4.99 -8.33
N ARG A 291 1.30 -4.65 -8.51
CA ARG A 291 0.16 -5.46 -8.05
C ARG A 291 0.20 -6.87 -8.62
N LEU A 292 0.53 -7.01 -9.91
CA LEU A 292 0.67 -8.32 -10.56
C LEU A 292 1.81 -9.14 -9.93
N LEU A 293 2.96 -8.54 -9.67
CA LEU A 293 4.10 -9.23 -9.06
C LEU A 293 3.74 -9.77 -7.66
N VAL A 294 3.00 -9.00 -6.86
CA VAL A 294 2.51 -9.43 -5.54
C VAL A 294 1.50 -10.58 -5.67
N ILE A 295 0.56 -10.52 -6.62
CA ILE A 295 -0.45 -11.59 -6.82
C ILE A 295 0.19 -12.94 -7.14
N TYR A 296 1.29 -12.94 -7.89
CA TYR A 296 1.99 -14.15 -8.31
C TYR A 296 3.17 -14.54 -7.42
N ASP A 297 3.51 -13.68 -6.45
CA ASP A 297 4.56 -13.86 -5.43
C ASP A 297 5.83 -14.53 -5.99
N LYS A 298 6.38 -13.92 -7.04
CA LYS A 298 7.53 -14.48 -7.76
C LYS A 298 8.81 -14.32 -6.91
N PRO A 299 9.53 -15.41 -6.55
CA PRO A 299 10.67 -15.34 -5.62
C PRO A 299 11.76 -14.33 -6.00
N TRP A 300 12.01 -14.12 -7.29
CA TRP A 300 13.00 -13.18 -7.79
C TRP A 300 12.63 -11.71 -7.56
N ALA A 301 11.36 -11.40 -7.26
CA ALA A 301 10.88 -10.06 -6.99
C ALA A 301 10.82 -9.75 -5.49
N ASN A 302 10.83 -10.76 -4.61
CA ASN A 302 10.50 -10.61 -3.19
C ASN A 302 11.45 -9.68 -2.42
N GLU A 303 12.75 -9.72 -2.72
CA GLU A 303 13.74 -8.78 -2.13
C GLU A 303 13.36 -7.33 -2.43
N TYR A 304 12.94 -7.05 -3.67
CA TYR A 304 12.52 -5.71 -4.07
C TYR A 304 11.18 -5.34 -3.46
N LEU A 305 10.17 -6.20 -3.57
CA LEU A 305 8.80 -5.87 -3.16
C LEU A 305 8.68 -5.69 -1.64
N TYR A 306 9.28 -6.57 -0.86
CA TYR A 306 9.05 -6.64 0.59
C TYR A 306 10.16 -6.01 1.42
N SER A 307 11.34 -5.77 0.84
CA SER A 307 12.44 -5.09 1.54
C SER A 307 12.70 -3.69 0.98
N ARG A 308 12.86 -3.55 -0.34
CA ARG A 308 13.26 -2.28 -0.96
C ARG A 308 12.11 -1.31 -1.18
N TRP A 309 10.96 -1.77 -1.66
CA TRP A 309 9.81 -0.94 -2.06
C TRP A 309 8.58 -1.17 -1.17
N LYS A 310 8.80 -1.52 0.09
CA LYS A 310 7.76 -2.01 1.01
C LYS A 310 6.59 -1.04 1.12
N ASN A 311 6.84 0.26 1.17
CA ASN A 311 5.81 1.26 1.42
C ASN A 311 5.04 1.57 0.14
N PHE A 312 5.74 1.69 -0.99
CA PHE A 312 5.12 1.91 -2.28
C PHE A 312 4.29 0.70 -2.72
N VAL A 313 4.79 -0.51 -2.49
CA VAL A 313 4.04 -1.76 -2.70
C VAL A 313 2.80 -1.83 -1.79
N PHE A 314 2.93 -1.47 -0.51
CA PHE A 314 1.79 -1.41 0.39
C PHE A 314 0.71 -0.45 -0.14
N LEU A 315 1.08 0.77 -0.53
CA LEU A 315 0.15 1.79 -1.01
C LEU A 315 -0.56 1.36 -2.30
N THR A 316 0.19 0.81 -3.27
CA THR A 316 -0.39 0.31 -4.53
C THR A 316 -1.31 -0.90 -4.34
N CYS A 317 -0.98 -1.80 -3.41
CA CYS A 317 -1.79 -2.97 -3.07
C CYS A 317 -3.00 -2.65 -2.20
N MET A 318 -2.96 -1.56 -1.42
CA MET A 318 -4.08 -1.11 -0.58
C MET A 318 -5.15 -0.36 -1.39
N ALA A 319 -4.77 0.28 -2.50
CA ALA A 319 -5.70 0.96 -3.39
C ALA A 319 -6.85 0.04 -3.85
N ILE A 320 -8.07 0.57 -3.90
CA ILE A 320 -9.28 -0.21 -4.21
C ILE A 320 -9.22 -0.75 -5.65
N PRO A 321 -9.49 -2.06 -5.87
CA PRO A 321 -9.75 -3.09 -4.86
C PRO A 321 -8.45 -3.60 -4.20
N PRO A 322 -8.40 -3.78 -2.86
CA PRO A 322 -7.16 -4.13 -2.18
C PRO A 322 -6.75 -5.61 -2.39
N ILE A 323 -5.43 -5.85 -2.46
CA ILE A 323 -4.85 -7.20 -2.64
C ILE A 323 -4.74 -7.90 -1.30
N LYS A 324 -5.74 -8.75 -0.99
CA LYS A 324 -5.79 -9.52 0.26
C LYS A 324 -4.71 -10.59 0.39
N GLY A 325 -4.02 -10.93 -0.70
CA GLY A 325 -2.88 -11.85 -0.67
C GLY A 325 -1.60 -11.23 -0.08
N HIS A 326 -1.55 -9.90 0.07
CA HIS A 326 -0.43 -9.22 0.72
C HIS A 326 -0.67 -9.12 2.23
N ASP A 327 0.23 -9.69 3.04
CA ASP A 327 0.03 -9.84 4.50
C ASP A 327 -0.27 -8.52 5.22
N VAL A 328 0.54 -7.48 4.99
CA VAL A 328 0.37 -6.17 5.65
C VAL A 328 -0.95 -5.50 5.27
N VAL A 329 -1.38 -5.61 4.00
CA VAL A 329 -2.66 -5.09 3.52
C VAL A 329 -3.80 -5.85 4.17
N ASN A 330 -3.75 -7.18 4.20
CA ASN A 330 -4.77 -8.01 4.81
C ASN A 330 -4.92 -7.73 6.32
N GLN A 331 -3.81 -7.62 7.04
CA GLN A 331 -3.81 -7.27 8.46
C GLN A 331 -4.43 -5.88 8.68
N THR A 332 -4.04 -4.88 7.88
CA THR A 332 -4.61 -3.53 7.95
C THR A 332 -6.12 -3.53 7.68
N LEU A 333 -6.60 -4.33 6.73
CA LEU A 333 -8.03 -4.48 6.46
C LEU A 333 -8.77 -5.15 7.63
N ILE A 334 -8.18 -6.18 8.24
CA ILE A 334 -8.73 -6.86 9.42
C ILE A 334 -8.81 -5.89 10.59
N ASP A 335 -7.72 -5.17 10.87
CA ASP A 335 -7.64 -4.19 11.96
C ASP A 335 -8.68 -3.08 11.76
N ASN A 336 -8.83 -2.58 10.54
CA ASN A 336 -9.85 -1.58 10.21
C ASN A 336 -11.27 -2.15 10.32
N LYS A 337 -11.49 -3.40 9.92
CA LYS A 337 -12.79 -4.07 10.10
C LYS A 337 -13.11 -4.23 11.59
N ILE A 338 -12.15 -4.61 12.41
CA ILE A 338 -12.29 -4.68 13.87
C ILE A 338 -12.54 -3.28 14.44
N LYS A 339 -11.85 -2.26 13.94
CA LYS A 339 -12.00 -0.86 14.34
C LYS A 339 -13.34 -0.26 13.97
N ASN A 340 -13.93 -0.68 12.86
CA ASN A 340 -15.21 -0.16 12.37
C ASN A 340 -16.39 -1.09 12.68
N LYS A 341 -16.14 -2.27 13.26
CA LYS A 341 -17.20 -3.17 13.73
C LYS A 341 -18.03 -2.43 14.79
N LYS A 342 -19.33 -2.31 14.51
CA LYS A 342 -20.31 -1.83 15.49
C LYS A 342 -20.43 -2.87 16.60
N LEU A 343 -20.26 -2.43 17.83
CA LEU A 343 -20.24 -3.31 19.01
C LEU A 343 -21.56 -3.24 19.78
N GLY A 344 -21.94 -4.34 20.43
CA GLY A 344 -22.96 -4.41 21.49
C GLY A 344 -22.68 -3.43 22.65
N TYR A 345 -23.69 -3.03 23.41
CA TYR A 345 -23.44 -2.31 24.68
C TYR A 345 -22.65 -3.20 25.68
N LYS A 346 -22.98 -4.50 25.76
CA LYS A 346 -22.20 -5.51 26.52
C LYS A 346 -20.75 -5.58 26.04
N GLU A 347 -20.52 -5.73 24.73
CA GLU A 347 -19.18 -5.80 24.16
C GLU A 347 -18.37 -4.52 24.39
N LEU A 348 -19.00 -3.35 24.31
CA LEU A 348 -18.36 -2.06 24.58
C LEU A 348 -17.93 -1.92 26.04
N ALA A 349 -18.83 -2.20 26.97
CA ALA A 349 -18.53 -2.16 28.39
C ALA A 349 -17.38 -3.11 28.75
N HIS A 350 -17.41 -4.33 28.20
CA HIS A 350 -16.33 -5.31 28.38
C HIS A 350 -15.00 -4.82 27.80
N LEU A 351 -15.00 -4.31 26.57
CA LEU A 351 -13.79 -3.79 25.91
C LEU A 351 -13.16 -2.64 26.70
N ILE A 352 -13.98 -1.73 27.22
CA ILE A 352 -13.50 -0.57 27.99
C ILE A 352 -12.87 -1.04 29.31
N LEU A 353 -13.59 -1.85 30.09
CA LEU A 353 -13.06 -2.36 31.36
C LEU A 353 -11.78 -3.19 31.15
N SER A 354 -11.76 -4.06 30.14
CA SER A 354 -10.59 -4.86 29.78
C SER A 354 -9.39 -3.99 29.37
N LYS A 355 -9.62 -2.89 28.66
CA LYS A 355 -8.57 -1.95 28.26
C LYS A 355 -8.04 -1.12 29.42
N GLU A 356 -8.92 -0.60 30.26
CA GLU A 356 -8.57 0.27 31.39
C GLU A 356 -8.01 -0.51 32.59
N LYS A 357 -8.29 -1.82 32.67
CA LYS A 357 -7.76 -2.76 33.68
C LYS A 357 -7.99 -2.32 35.13
N ARG A 358 -9.08 -1.62 35.39
CA ARG A 358 -9.52 -1.19 36.72
C ARG A 358 -11.04 -1.12 36.81
N PRO A 359 -11.64 -1.24 38.00
CA PRO A 359 -13.05 -0.94 38.18
C PRO A 359 -13.34 0.52 37.83
N MET A 360 -14.50 0.76 37.20
CA MET A 360 -14.89 2.09 36.73
C MET A 360 -16.34 2.40 37.09
N HIS A 361 -16.60 3.65 37.45
CA HIS A 361 -17.96 4.13 37.62
C HIS A 361 -18.70 4.08 36.27
N TRP A 362 -19.98 3.70 36.26
CA TRP A 362 -20.76 3.50 35.04
C TRP A 362 -20.74 4.74 34.13
N SER A 363 -20.71 5.95 34.71
CA SER A 363 -20.61 7.19 33.93
C SER A 363 -19.28 7.31 33.20
N GLU A 364 -18.15 6.87 33.79
CA GLU A 364 -16.86 6.85 33.11
C GLU A 364 -16.89 5.85 31.94
N VAL A 365 -17.51 4.69 32.13
CA VAL A 365 -17.67 3.68 31.07
C VAL A 365 -18.53 4.24 29.92
N VAL A 366 -19.61 4.97 30.25
CA VAL A 366 -20.46 5.69 29.28
C VAL A 366 -19.63 6.71 28.48
N ASP A 367 -18.84 7.53 29.15
CA ASP A 367 -18.02 8.55 28.50
C ASP A 367 -16.97 7.94 27.57
N HIS A 368 -16.30 6.86 28.00
CA HIS A 368 -15.35 6.14 27.16
C HIS A 368 -16.06 5.52 25.95
N ALA A 369 -17.21 4.87 26.15
CA ALA A 369 -17.98 4.26 25.06
C ALA A 369 -18.45 5.30 24.03
N TYR A 370 -18.90 6.47 24.49
CA TYR A 370 -19.29 7.58 23.62
C TYR A 370 -18.12 8.08 22.76
N ARG A 371 -16.94 8.26 23.36
CA ARG A 371 -15.73 8.72 22.65
C ARG A 371 -15.22 7.73 21.61
N MET A 372 -15.44 6.43 21.81
CA MET A 372 -15.00 5.40 20.86
C MET A 372 -15.80 5.38 19.54
N LYS A 373 -16.96 6.05 19.48
CA LYS A 373 -17.82 6.18 18.27
C LYS A 373 -18.07 4.86 17.52
N ARG A 374 -18.20 3.74 18.26
CA ARG A 374 -18.47 2.40 17.71
C ARG A 374 -19.96 2.11 17.48
N ARG A 375 -20.80 3.14 17.59
CA ARG A 375 -22.27 3.09 17.37
C ARG A 375 -22.74 4.43 16.80
N ASP A 376 -23.74 4.37 15.92
CA ASP A 376 -24.35 5.57 15.33
C ASP A 376 -25.24 6.30 16.35
N SER A 377 -26.02 5.53 17.12
CA SER A 377 -26.83 6.04 18.22
C SER A 377 -26.34 5.46 19.55
N PHE A 378 -26.10 6.36 20.50
CA PHE A 378 -25.58 6.01 21.81
C PHE A 378 -26.59 6.41 22.89
N ASN A 379 -26.95 5.44 23.73
CA ASN A 379 -27.89 5.59 24.83
C ASN A 379 -27.22 5.14 26.13
N SER A 380 -26.97 6.09 27.02
CA SER A 380 -26.30 5.85 28.30
C SER A 380 -27.08 4.90 29.21
N ALA A 381 -28.41 4.96 29.20
CA ALA A 381 -29.26 4.08 30.00
C ALA A 381 -29.18 2.63 29.49
N ALA A 382 -29.09 2.43 28.18
CA ALA A 382 -28.91 1.10 27.60
C ALA A 382 -27.53 0.49 27.94
N LEU A 383 -26.47 1.30 28.00
CA LEU A 383 -25.15 0.83 28.45
C LEU A 383 -25.18 0.50 29.95
N TYR A 384 -25.81 1.32 30.78
CA TYR A 384 -26.00 1.02 32.20
C TYR A 384 -26.78 -0.28 32.41
N ASN A 385 -27.87 -0.49 31.66
CA ASN A 385 -28.64 -1.73 31.70
C ASN A 385 -27.79 -2.94 31.28
N ALA A 386 -26.87 -2.78 30.32
CA ALA A 386 -25.95 -3.85 29.96
C ALA A 386 -24.93 -4.17 31.07
N LEU A 387 -24.45 -3.17 31.82
CA LEU A 387 -23.60 -3.38 32.99
C LEU A 387 -24.34 -4.08 34.13
N SER A 388 -25.59 -3.69 34.39
CA SER A 388 -26.38 -4.26 35.48
C SER A 388 -27.07 -5.59 35.14
N GLY A 389 -27.34 -5.85 33.86
CA GLY A 389 -28.13 -6.99 33.40
C GLY A 389 -27.32 -8.23 33.02
N HIS A 390 -25.99 -8.20 33.16
CA HIS A 390 -25.10 -9.30 32.83
C HIS A 390 -24.12 -9.61 33.97
N PRO A 391 -24.62 -10.16 35.10
CA PRO A 391 -23.80 -10.52 36.26
C PRO A 391 -22.75 -11.60 35.96
N ASP A 392 -22.97 -12.39 34.90
CA ASP A 392 -22.01 -13.35 34.34
C ASP A 392 -20.70 -12.69 33.88
N VAL A 393 -20.75 -11.40 33.53
CA VAL A 393 -19.61 -10.66 32.96
C VAL A 393 -19.19 -9.47 33.81
N PHE A 394 -20.16 -8.77 34.40
CA PHE A 394 -19.91 -7.56 35.18
C PHE A 394 -20.33 -7.76 36.63
N VAL A 395 -19.43 -7.41 37.54
CA VAL A 395 -19.70 -7.38 38.97
C VAL A 395 -19.68 -5.95 39.47
N ARG A 396 -20.68 -5.60 40.28
CA ARG A 396 -20.75 -4.28 40.91
C ARG A 396 -19.94 -4.30 42.21
N VAL A 397 -18.87 -3.51 42.23
CA VAL A 397 -17.89 -3.49 43.33
C VAL A 397 -18.03 -2.28 44.25
N ASP A 398 -18.81 -1.26 43.84
CA ASP A 398 -19.15 -0.11 44.68
C ASP A 398 -20.42 0.60 44.14
N ALA A 399 -20.79 1.74 44.73
CA ALA A 399 -21.87 2.62 44.32
C ALA A 399 -21.70 3.11 42.87
N GLY A 400 -22.22 2.31 41.93
CA GLY A 400 -22.17 2.61 40.50
C GLY A 400 -20.86 2.19 39.84
N THR A 401 -19.94 1.56 40.57
CA THR A 401 -18.67 1.06 40.04
C THR A 401 -18.77 -0.40 39.65
N TYR A 402 -18.36 -0.70 38.42
CA TYR A 402 -18.39 -2.04 37.83
C TYR A 402 -16.97 -2.51 37.50
N ALA A 403 -16.77 -3.82 37.61
CA ALA A 403 -15.57 -4.55 37.25
C ALA A 403 -15.95 -5.78 36.41
N LEU A 404 -14.95 -6.44 35.82
CA LEU A 404 -15.17 -7.73 35.17
C LEU A 404 -15.24 -8.84 36.22
N THR A 405 -16.19 -9.77 36.06
CA THR A 405 -16.36 -10.91 36.97
C THR A 405 -15.11 -11.80 37.03
N GLU A 406 -14.41 -11.95 35.90
CA GLU A 406 -13.13 -12.69 35.80
C GLU A 406 -11.99 -12.13 36.67
N TRP A 407 -12.10 -10.87 37.13
CA TRP A 407 -11.10 -10.28 38.03
C TRP A 407 -11.26 -10.74 39.48
N GLY A 408 -12.27 -11.54 39.80
CA GLY A 408 -12.46 -12.14 41.12
C GLY A 408 -12.93 -11.16 42.20
N PHE A 409 -13.54 -10.03 41.81
CA PHE A 409 -14.17 -9.14 42.77
C PHE A 409 -15.43 -9.79 43.34
N ASN A 410 -15.60 -9.70 44.66
CA ASN A 410 -16.83 -10.09 45.31
C ASN A 410 -17.93 -9.06 45.02
N GLN A 411 -19.16 -9.54 44.82
CA GLN A 411 -20.32 -8.68 44.66
C GLN A 411 -20.56 -7.92 45.96
N VAL A 412 -20.78 -6.61 45.87
CA VAL A 412 -21.19 -5.83 47.05
C VAL A 412 -22.66 -6.08 47.34
N ASP A 413 -22.96 -6.42 48.59
CA ASP A 413 -24.32 -6.58 49.09
C ASP A 413 -25.21 -5.40 48.70
N THR A 414 -26.38 -5.73 48.15
CA THR A 414 -27.38 -4.72 47.81
C THR A 414 -28.06 -4.21 49.09
N TYR A 415 -28.75 -3.06 49.03
CA TYR A 415 -29.51 -2.59 50.19
C TYR A 415 -30.51 -3.64 50.70
N PRO A 416 -31.27 -4.36 49.84
CA PRO A 416 -32.05 -5.52 50.28
C PRO A 416 -31.25 -6.60 51.03
N ASP A 417 -30.05 -6.94 50.59
CA ASP A 417 -29.22 -7.95 51.27
C ASP A 417 -28.76 -7.48 52.65
N ILE A 418 -28.34 -6.21 52.76
CA ILE A 418 -27.94 -5.58 54.03
C ILE A 418 -29.15 -5.49 54.98
N ILE A 419 -30.33 -5.08 54.48
CA ILE A 419 -31.55 -5.04 55.30
C ILE A 419 -31.91 -6.44 55.78
N ALA A 420 -31.83 -7.45 54.89
CA ALA A 420 -32.15 -8.82 55.24
C ALA A 420 -31.20 -9.36 56.31
N SER A 421 -29.89 -9.14 56.19
CA SER A 421 -28.91 -9.57 57.20
C SER A 421 -29.15 -8.93 58.57
N ILE A 422 -29.51 -7.64 58.62
CA ILE A 422 -29.89 -6.94 59.86
C ILE A 422 -31.15 -7.56 60.50
N LEU A 423 -32.15 -7.87 59.67
CA LEU A 423 -33.39 -8.51 60.13
C LEU A 423 -33.15 -9.93 60.63
N LYS A 424 -32.41 -10.77 59.88
CA LYS A 424 -31.98 -12.12 60.29
C LYS A 424 -31.26 -12.07 61.64
N SER A 425 -30.26 -11.18 61.77
CA SER A 425 -29.50 -10.99 63.00
C SER A 425 -30.37 -10.56 64.19
N SER A 426 -31.42 -9.79 63.93
CA SER A 426 -32.34 -9.32 64.98
C SER A 426 -33.39 -10.35 65.39
N LYS A 427 -33.66 -11.37 64.55
CA LYS A 427 -34.67 -12.42 64.74
C LYS A 427 -36.08 -11.91 65.07
N LYS A 428 -36.37 -10.65 64.76
CA LYS A 428 -37.66 -9.98 64.99
C LYS A 428 -37.85 -8.81 64.01
N PRO A 429 -39.11 -8.43 63.69
CA PRO A 429 -39.38 -7.23 62.92
C PRO A 429 -38.88 -5.96 63.61
N LEU A 430 -38.51 -4.96 62.82
CA LEU A 430 -37.95 -3.69 63.29
C LEU A 430 -38.71 -2.49 62.70
N SER A 431 -38.70 -1.36 63.39
CA SER A 431 -39.20 -0.11 62.80
C SER A 431 -38.31 0.37 61.66
N ALA A 432 -38.87 1.15 60.73
CA ALA A 432 -38.10 1.74 59.62
C ALA A 432 -36.88 2.53 60.12
N ASP A 433 -37.02 3.27 61.23
CA ASP A 433 -35.93 4.07 61.81
C ASP A 433 -34.83 3.19 62.40
N ALA A 434 -35.18 2.08 63.06
CA ALA A 434 -34.19 1.14 63.61
C ALA A 434 -33.40 0.45 62.49
N ILE A 435 -34.07 0.08 61.40
CA ILE A 435 -33.40 -0.45 60.20
C ILE A 435 -32.53 0.64 59.57
N TYR A 436 -33.03 1.88 59.48
CA TYR A 436 -32.30 3.00 58.92
C TYR A 436 -30.96 3.25 59.60
N HIS A 437 -30.93 3.36 60.93
CA HIS A 437 -29.68 3.60 61.64
C HIS A 437 -28.65 2.49 61.39
N ARG A 438 -29.07 1.22 61.45
CA ARG A 438 -28.18 0.07 61.24
C ARG A 438 -27.69 -0.07 59.80
N VAL A 439 -28.57 0.15 58.82
CA VAL A 439 -28.17 0.15 57.41
C VAL A 439 -27.21 1.31 57.16
N ASN A 440 -27.48 2.49 57.71
CA ASN A 440 -26.67 3.68 57.50
C ASN A 440 -25.28 3.61 58.17
N GLU A 441 -25.13 2.79 59.21
CA GLU A 441 -23.83 2.42 59.81
C GLU A 441 -22.98 1.55 58.88
N ILE A 442 -23.61 0.65 58.10
CA ILE A 442 -22.93 -0.23 57.14
C ILE A 442 -22.68 0.51 55.82
N ARG A 443 -23.71 1.21 55.32
CA ARG A 443 -23.72 1.89 54.02
C ARG A 443 -24.65 3.12 54.05
N PRO A 444 -24.11 4.33 53.86
CA PRO A 444 -24.91 5.56 53.90
C PRO A 444 -26.04 5.57 52.87
N VAL A 445 -27.27 5.84 53.32
CA VAL A 445 -28.46 5.88 52.47
C VAL A 445 -29.38 7.02 52.90
N LYS A 446 -30.16 7.57 51.97
CA LYS A 446 -31.23 8.51 52.32
C LYS A 446 -32.40 7.73 52.94
N GLN A 447 -32.95 8.23 54.04
CA GLN A 447 -34.07 7.57 54.74
C GLN A 447 -35.26 7.30 53.81
N SER A 448 -35.60 8.24 52.92
CA SER A 448 -36.67 8.05 51.92
C SER A 448 -36.40 6.91 50.93
N THR A 449 -35.15 6.75 50.48
CA THR A 449 -34.75 5.66 49.59
C THR A 449 -34.82 4.30 50.30
N LEU A 450 -34.42 4.25 51.58
CA LEU A 450 -34.52 3.03 52.37
C LEU A 450 -35.97 2.63 52.63
N ILE A 451 -36.83 3.58 53.03
CA ILE A 451 -38.26 3.34 53.23
C ILE A 451 -38.88 2.84 51.93
N MET A 452 -38.56 3.48 50.79
CA MET A 452 -39.02 3.01 49.49
C MET A 452 -38.56 1.58 49.20
N SER A 453 -37.31 1.21 49.54
CA SER A 453 -36.82 -0.17 49.39
C SER A 453 -37.57 -1.15 50.29
N LEU A 454 -37.81 -0.79 51.55
CA LEU A 454 -38.57 -1.60 52.51
C LEU A 454 -40.02 -1.80 52.07
N ASP A 455 -40.65 -0.75 51.55
CA ASP A 455 -42.05 -0.81 51.11
C ASP A 455 -42.20 -1.55 49.78
N MET A 456 -41.30 -1.35 48.82
CA MET A 456 -41.48 -1.82 47.44
C MET A 456 -40.87 -3.19 47.14
N HIS A 457 -39.88 -3.64 47.93
CA HIS A 457 -39.15 -4.88 47.64
C HIS A 457 -39.90 -6.10 48.21
N PRO A 458 -40.19 -7.14 47.40
CA PRO A 458 -41.06 -8.25 47.82
C PRO A 458 -40.48 -9.12 48.94
N ARG A 459 -39.16 -9.07 49.16
CA ARG A 459 -38.46 -9.77 50.27
C ARG A 459 -38.96 -9.36 51.66
N PHE A 460 -39.48 -8.15 51.80
CA PHE A 460 -39.93 -7.60 53.08
C PHE A 460 -41.46 -7.57 53.16
N TYR A 461 -41.97 -7.72 54.38
CA TYR A 461 -43.37 -7.43 54.69
C TYR A 461 -43.44 -6.32 55.72
N ARG A 462 -44.55 -5.58 55.70
CA ARG A 462 -44.90 -4.63 56.74
C ARG A 462 -45.99 -5.21 57.62
N SER A 463 -45.73 -5.30 58.92
CA SER A 463 -46.69 -5.81 59.90
C SER A 463 -47.78 -4.80 60.24
N LEU A 464 -48.85 -5.25 60.88
CA LEU A 464 -49.90 -4.38 61.41
C LEU A 464 -49.36 -3.35 62.42
N GLU A 465 -48.30 -3.70 63.16
CA GLU A 465 -47.58 -2.82 64.08
C GLU A 465 -46.67 -1.78 63.38
N LYS A 466 -46.70 -1.70 62.05
CA LYS A 466 -45.85 -0.82 61.22
C LYS A 466 -44.34 -1.11 61.35
N THR A 467 -43.99 -2.34 61.68
CA THR A 467 -42.61 -2.85 61.63
C THR A 467 -42.37 -3.65 60.36
N TYR A 468 -41.12 -3.84 59.97
CA TYR A 468 -40.73 -4.60 58.79
C TYR A 468 -40.01 -5.88 59.20
N GLY A 469 -40.34 -6.98 58.53
CA GLY A 469 -39.69 -8.28 58.71
C GLY A 469 -39.46 -9.00 57.38
N LEU A 470 -38.76 -10.14 57.43
CA LEU A 470 -38.56 -10.98 56.24
C LEU A 470 -39.83 -11.75 55.91
N ARG A 471 -40.22 -11.76 54.64
CA ARG A 471 -41.46 -12.37 54.20
C ARG A 471 -41.55 -13.86 54.54
N VAL A 472 -40.41 -14.56 54.55
CA VAL A 472 -40.27 -15.95 54.98
C VAL A 472 -40.80 -16.21 56.40
N TRP A 473 -40.83 -15.20 57.28
CA TRP A 473 -41.34 -15.33 58.64
C TRP A 473 -42.87 -15.35 58.74
N LEU A 474 -43.58 -14.98 57.67
CA LEU A 474 -45.03 -15.01 57.64
C LEU A 474 -45.51 -16.46 57.53
N PRO A 475 -46.42 -16.91 58.42
CA PRO A 475 -47.09 -18.18 58.21
C PRO A 475 -47.98 -18.10 56.95
N PRO A 476 -48.25 -19.24 56.27
CA PRO A 476 -49.20 -19.30 55.17
C PRO A 476 -50.51 -18.64 55.55
N ARG A 477 -51.11 -17.88 54.62
CA ARG A 477 -52.30 -17.07 54.91
C ARG A 477 -53.47 -17.90 55.44
N GLU A 478 -53.60 -19.13 54.96
CA GLU A 478 -54.64 -20.07 55.38
C GLU A 478 -54.50 -20.48 56.85
N LYS A 479 -53.29 -20.31 57.42
CA LYS A 479 -52.95 -20.63 58.81
C LYS A 479 -52.94 -19.39 59.72
N GLN A 480 -53.17 -18.20 59.19
CA GLN A 480 -53.26 -16.97 59.97
C GLN A 480 -54.64 -16.89 60.65
N THR A 481 -54.64 -17.06 61.97
CA THR A 481 -55.85 -16.94 62.81
C THR A 481 -55.82 -15.65 63.63
N LEU A 482 -56.91 -15.33 64.34
CA LEU A 482 -56.97 -14.24 65.32
C LEU A 482 -55.94 -14.36 66.47
N ARG A 483 -55.31 -15.54 66.64
CA ARG A 483 -54.25 -15.78 67.63
C ARG A 483 -52.83 -15.53 67.08
N THR A 484 -52.71 -15.25 65.79
CA THR A 484 -51.41 -14.92 65.18
C THR A 484 -50.96 -13.57 65.71
N PRO A 485 -49.74 -13.43 66.24
CA PRO A 485 -49.23 -12.13 66.69
C PRO A 485 -49.29 -11.10 65.56
N GLU A 486 -49.62 -9.84 65.87
CA GLU A 486 -49.77 -8.77 64.87
C GLU A 486 -48.49 -8.54 64.07
N TRP A 487 -47.32 -8.75 64.67
CA TRP A 487 -46.04 -8.70 63.98
C TRP A 487 -45.83 -9.82 62.94
N ARG A 488 -46.58 -10.93 62.99
CA ARG A 488 -46.58 -12.02 62.00
C ARG A 488 -47.76 -11.96 61.02
N VAL A 489 -48.46 -10.83 60.98
CA VAL A 489 -49.55 -10.57 60.04
C VAL A 489 -49.18 -9.33 59.24
N GLU A 490 -49.24 -9.43 57.92
CA GLU A 490 -48.94 -8.29 57.05
C GLU A 490 -50.16 -7.41 56.81
N ASP A 491 -49.93 -6.11 56.60
CA ASP A 491 -51.01 -5.18 56.24
C ASP A 491 -51.52 -5.40 54.80
N SER A 492 -52.67 -4.80 54.49
CA SER A 492 -53.32 -4.96 53.18
C SER A 492 -52.48 -4.44 52.02
N ASP A 493 -51.61 -3.45 52.27
CA ASP A 493 -50.81 -2.83 51.23
C ASP A 493 -49.57 -3.66 50.93
N SER A 494 -48.94 -4.26 51.95
CA SER A 494 -47.83 -5.20 51.85
C SER A 494 -48.18 -6.37 50.93
N TYR A 495 -49.38 -6.94 51.08
CA TYR A 495 -49.80 -8.08 50.25
C TYR A 495 -50.03 -7.69 48.78
N LYS A 496 -50.72 -6.56 48.52
CA LYS A 496 -51.00 -6.10 47.15
C LYS A 496 -49.72 -5.86 46.33
N ARG A 497 -48.58 -5.64 46.99
CA ARG A 497 -47.28 -5.42 46.35
C ARG A 497 -46.68 -6.68 45.74
N LEU A 498 -47.02 -7.88 46.23
CA LEU A 498 -46.57 -9.14 45.63
C LEU A 498 -47.06 -9.27 44.20
N GLU A 499 -48.34 -8.97 43.97
CA GLU A 499 -48.93 -9.01 42.65
C GLU A 499 -48.25 -8.01 41.70
N GLN A 500 -47.90 -6.81 42.20
CA GLN A 500 -47.16 -5.82 41.43
C GLN A 500 -45.70 -6.24 41.17
N ALA A 501 -45.04 -6.89 42.13
CA ALA A 501 -43.68 -7.37 42.01
C ALA A 501 -43.58 -8.54 41.00
N SER A 502 -44.50 -9.50 41.04
CA SER A 502 -44.56 -10.56 40.02
C SER A 502 -44.80 -9.99 38.63
N ARG A 503 -45.66 -8.97 38.48
CA ARG A 503 -45.83 -8.26 37.18
C ARG A 503 -44.57 -7.54 36.71
N ARG A 504 -43.66 -7.17 37.62
CA ARG A 504 -42.35 -6.58 37.32
C ARG A 504 -41.24 -7.61 37.10
N GLY A 505 -41.57 -8.91 37.15
CA GLY A 505 -40.65 -10.00 36.87
C GLY A 505 -39.76 -10.43 38.05
N TYR A 506 -40.14 -10.11 39.29
CA TYR A 506 -39.43 -10.64 40.46
C TYR A 506 -39.74 -12.13 40.65
N ASP A 507 -38.70 -12.93 40.89
CA ASP A 507 -38.82 -14.33 41.30
C ASP A 507 -38.94 -14.42 42.83
N ILE A 508 -40.17 -14.30 43.31
CA ILE A 508 -40.47 -14.21 44.74
C ILE A 508 -40.23 -15.57 45.43
N GLU A 509 -40.44 -16.68 44.73
CA GLU A 509 -40.24 -18.02 45.29
C GLU A 509 -38.76 -18.29 45.57
N ASN A 510 -37.88 -18.02 44.60
CA ASN A 510 -36.45 -18.21 44.79
C ASN A 510 -35.90 -17.30 45.91
N MET A 511 -36.38 -16.05 46.01
CA MET A 511 -35.97 -15.14 47.08
C MET A 511 -36.37 -15.63 48.48
N ILE A 512 -37.57 -16.22 48.62
CA ILE A 512 -38.00 -16.80 49.90
C ILE A 512 -37.15 -18.03 50.23
N GLN A 513 -36.80 -18.84 49.22
CA GLN A 513 -35.96 -20.02 49.40
C GLN A 513 -34.52 -19.66 49.84
N GLU A 514 -33.90 -18.65 49.22
CA GLU A 514 -32.58 -18.13 49.63
C GLU A 514 -32.60 -17.66 51.09
N ASP A 515 -33.70 -17.06 51.54
CA ASP A 515 -33.85 -16.64 52.94
C ASP A 515 -34.09 -17.80 53.92
N LEU A 516 -34.64 -18.93 53.46
CA LEU A 516 -34.82 -20.17 54.23
C LEU A 516 -33.51 -20.95 54.38
N ASP A 517 -32.73 -21.07 53.30
CA ASP A 517 -31.54 -21.92 53.27
C ASP A 517 -30.41 -21.39 54.19
N ASP A 518 -30.39 -20.08 54.44
CA ASP A 518 -29.46 -19.41 55.35
C ASP A 518 -29.79 -19.63 56.85
N ASP A 519 -31.00 -20.07 57.22
CA ASP A 519 -31.42 -20.26 58.62
C ASP A 519 -30.87 -21.58 59.24
N HIS A 520 -30.03 -22.32 58.50
CA HIS A 520 -29.38 -23.57 58.92
C HIS A 520 -27.93 -23.45 59.43
N LEU A 521 -27.43 -22.23 59.67
CA LEU A 521 -26.09 -21.98 60.25
C LEU A 521 -26.13 -21.45 61.69
#